data_AF-A0A1J5DFA2-F1
#
_entry.id   AF-A0A1J5DFA2-F1
#
_cell.length_a   1.000
_cell.length_b   1.000
_cell.length_c   1.000
_cell.angle_alpha   90.00
_cell.angle_beta   90.00
_cell.angle_gamma   90.00
#
_symmetry.space_group_name_H-M   'P 1'
#
loop_
_entity.id
_entity.type
_entity.pdbx_description
1 polymer ?
#
loop_
_entity_poly.entity_id
_entity_poly.type
_entity_poly.pdbx_seq_one_letter_code
_entity_poly.pdbx_strand_id
1 'polypeptide(L)' 'MTFEYLDRMVMFKDTPEGLTADMKWLKEAGENGWELVTSVPLIAPNRDGIAYGTVGCQMVLKRPGKTK' A
#
# COMPACT_ATOMS: atom_id res chain seq x y z
N MET A 1 -7.66 -21.84 11.11
CA MET A 1 -8.02 -20.42 11.16
C MET A 1 -7.94 -19.90 9.74
N THR A 2 -9.05 -19.46 9.15
CA THR A 2 -9.05 -18.91 7.79
C THR A 2 -8.67 -17.44 7.88
N PHE A 3 -7.83 -16.93 6.97
CA PHE A 3 -7.49 -15.50 6.91
C PHE A 3 -8.22 -14.83 5.75
N GLU A 4 -8.64 -13.60 5.96
CA GLU A 4 -9.05 -12.70 4.88
C GLU A 4 -7.87 -11.81 4.51
N TYR A 5 -7.76 -11.47 3.23
CA TYR A 5 -6.72 -10.58 2.70
C TYR A 5 -7.35 -9.39 1.98
N LEU A 6 -6.70 -8.24 2.13
CA LEU A 6 -7.02 -7.00 1.44
C LEU A 6 -5.72 -6.49 0.82
N ASP A 7 -5.74 -6.14 -0.45
CA ASP A 7 -4.65 -5.46 -1.10
C ASP A 7 -5.06 -4.06 -1.56
N ARG A 8 -4.13 -3.12 -1.53
CA ARG A 8 -4.34 -1.76 -2.00
C ARG A 8 -3.08 -1.17 -2.59
N MET A 9 -3.21 -0.70 -3.82
CA MET A 9 -2.20 0.10 -4.49
C MET A 9 -2.36 1.57 -4.10
N VAL A 10 -1.27 2.23 -3.72
CA VAL A 10 -1.21 3.66 -3.45
C VAL A 10 -0.16 4.27 -4.37
N MET A 11 -0.60 5.15 -5.27
CA MET A 11 0.30 5.97 -6.08
C MET A 11 0.58 7.29 -5.38
N PHE A 12 1.85 7.68 -5.34
CA PHE A 12 2.25 8.96 -4.79
C PHE A 12 2.06 10.06 -5.84
N LYS A 13 1.65 11.24 -5.37
CA LYS A 13 1.53 12.45 -6.16
C LYS A 13 2.75 13.30 -5.93
N ASP A 14 3.22 13.93 -7.01
CA ASP A 14 4.29 14.92 -6.94
C ASP A 14 3.74 16.23 -6.37
N THR A 15 4.30 16.67 -5.25
CA THR A 15 3.95 17.93 -4.58
C THR A 15 5.23 18.70 -4.24
N PRO A 16 5.15 19.99 -3.88
CA PRO A 16 6.34 20.76 -3.46
C PRO A 16 7.11 20.15 -2.28
N GLU A 17 6.45 19.33 -1.45
CA GLU A 17 7.03 18.60 -0.32
C GLU A 17 7.64 17.24 -0.73
N GLY A 18 7.52 16.86 -2.00
CA GLY A 18 7.97 15.59 -2.57
C GLY A 18 6.82 14.65 -2.94
N LEU A 19 7.11 13.36 -2.99
CA LEU A 19 6.12 12.33 -3.32
C LEU A 19 5.23 12.02 -2.10
N THR A 20 3.95 12.34 -2.19
CA THR A 20 3.00 12.19 -1.06
C THR A 20 1.71 11.47 -1.45
N ALA A 21 1.06 10.84 -0.48
CA ALA A 21 -0.29 10.27 -0.62
C ALA A 21 -1.05 10.35 0.70
N ASP A 22 -2.38 10.41 0.61
CA ASP A 22 -3.24 10.31 1.79
C ASP A 22 -3.28 8.85 2.30
N MET A 23 -2.84 8.67 3.54
CA MET A 23 -2.75 7.37 4.21
C MET A 23 -3.83 7.15 5.27
N LYS A 24 -4.83 8.02 5.37
CA LYS A 24 -5.92 7.90 6.37
C LYS A 24 -6.59 6.52 6.34
N TRP A 25 -6.75 5.95 5.15
CA TRP A 25 -7.35 4.64 4.96
C TRP A 25 -6.62 3.50 5.69
N LEU A 26 -5.29 3.60 5.88
CA LEU A 26 -4.50 2.56 6.52
C LEU A 26 -4.82 2.51 8.02
N LYS A 27 -5.04 3.69 8.62
CA LYS A 27 -5.53 3.81 9.99
C LYS A 27 -6.93 3.22 10.12
N GLU A 28 -7.84 3.60 9.24
CA GLU A 28 -9.21 3.06 9.21
C GLU A 28 -9.20 1.52 9.04
N ALA A 29 -8.31 0.99 8.20
CA ALA A 29 -8.15 -0.46 8.05
C ALA A 29 -7.68 -1.12 9.36
N GLY A 30 -6.71 -0.54 10.06
CA GLY A 30 -6.25 -0.99 11.37
C GLY A 30 -7.37 -0.99 12.42
N GLU A 31 -8.19 0.05 12.46
CA GLU A 31 -9.38 0.13 13.33
C GLU A 31 -10.42 -0.96 13.02
N ASN A 32 -10.46 -1.45 11.78
CA ASN A 32 -11.31 -2.58 11.34
C ASN A 32 -10.64 -3.96 11.50
N GLY A 33 -9.53 -4.03 12.25
CA GLY A 33 -8.81 -5.27 12.56
C GLY A 33 -7.93 -5.79 11.43
N TRP A 34 -7.66 -4.99 10.40
CA TRP A 34 -6.69 -5.35 9.36
C TRP A 34 -5.26 -5.04 9.82
N GLU A 35 -4.37 -6.01 9.66
CA GLU A 35 -2.96 -5.89 9.97
C GLU A 35 -2.15 -5.81 8.66
N LEU A 36 -1.29 -4.80 8.53
CA LEU A 36 -0.36 -4.71 7.40
C LEU A 36 0.66 -5.85 7.47
N VAL A 37 0.77 -6.65 6.41
CA VAL A 37 1.70 -7.78 6.34
C VAL A 37 2.85 -7.55 5.39
N THR A 38 2.65 -6.79 4.31
CA THR A 38 3.73 -6.40 3.40
C THR A 38 3.41 -5.09 2.70
N SER A 39 4.48 -4.38 2.32
CA SER A 39 4.45 -3.20 1.46
C SER A 39 5.53 -3.38 0.40
N VAL A 40 5.11 -3.39 -0.86
CA VAL A 40 6.00 -3.55 -2.02
C VAL A 40 6.13 -2.19 -2.69
N PRO A 41 7.33 -1.58 -2.76
CA PRO A 41 7.51 -0.32 -3.45
C PRO A 41 7.26 -0.49 -4.96
N LEU A 42 6.55 0.46 -5.55
CA LEU A 42 6.34 0.54 -6.98
C LEU A 42 7.36 1.51 -7.56
N ILE A 43 8.14 1.04 -8.51
CA ILE A 43 9.20 1.81 -9.16
C ILE A 43 8.80 1.96 -10.63
N ALA A 44 8.68 3.20 -11.10
CA ALA A 44 8.46 3.49 -12.51
C ALA A 44 9.81 3.81 -13.18
N PRO A 45 10.27 2.98 -14.13
CA PRO A 45 11.42 3.34 -14.96
C PRO A 45 11.02 4.41 -15.99
N ASN A 46 11.95 5.27 -16.38
CA ASN A 46 11.76 6.14 -17.55
C ASN A 46 11.92 5.35 -18.86
N ARG A 47 11.82 6.06 -20.00
CA ARG A 47 12.01 5.47 -21.34
C ARG A 47 13.39 4.80 -21.54
N ASP A 48 14.39 5.21 -20.78
CA ASP A 48 15.75 4.66 -20.84
C ASP A 48 15.95 3.47 -19.86
N GLY A 49 14.89 3.05 -19.15
CA GLY A 49 14.94 1.97 -18.17
C GLY A 49 15.54 2.37 -16.82
N ILE A 50 15.82 3.65 -16.61
CA ILE A 50 16.40 4.16 -15.36
C ILE A 50 15.28 4.35 -14.34
N ALA A 51 15.43 3.76 -13.16
CA ALA A 51 14.49 3.89 -12.06
C ALA A 51 14.70 5.23 -11.32
N TYR A 52 13.67 6.08 -11.29
CA TYR A 52 13.72 7.40 -10.60
C TYR A 52 13.22 7.37 -9.15
N GLY A 53 13.04 6.17 -8.59
CA GLY A 53 12.60 5.96 -7.22
C GLY A 53 11.17 5.41 -7.11
N THR A 54 10.69 5.35 -5.87
CA THR A 54 9.40 4.76 -5.52
C THR A 54 8.28 5.74 -5.85
N VAL A 55 7.44 5.40 -6.83
CA VAL A 55 6.27 6.19 -7.25
C VAL A 55 4.98 5.78 -6.55
N GLY A 56 5.04 4.74 -5.73
CA GLY A 56 3.89 4.23 -5.00
C GLY A 56 4.24 2.98 -4.22
N CYS A 57 3.23 2.33 -3.65
CA CYS A 57 3.40 1.04 -2.99
C CYS A 57 2.15 0.19 -3.13
N GLN A 58 2.36 -1.12 -3.23
CA GLN A 58 1.32 -2.12 -3.08
C GLN A 58 1.36 -2.62 -1.64
N MET A 59 0.28 -2.40 -0.90
CA MET A 59 0.14 -2.87 0.47
C MET A 59 -0.78 -4.09 0.51
N VAL A 60 -0.40 -5.07 1.32
CA VAL A 60 -1.25 -6.24 1.61
C VAL A 60 -1.49 -6.30 3.11
N LEU A 61 -2.73 -6.51 3.47
CA LEU A 61 -3.21 -6.64 4.84
C LEU A 61 -3.87 -8.00 5.03
N LYS A 62 -3.85 -8.50 6.27
CA LYS A 62 -4.58 -9.70 6.68
C LYS A 62 -5.47 -9.41 7.89
N ARG A 63 -6.48 -10.24 8.09
CA ARG A 63 -7.17 -10.35 9.38
C ARG A 63 -7.72 -11.77 9.57
N PRO A 64 -8.03 -12.19 10.80
CA PRO A 64 -8.76 -13.43 11.03
C PRO A 64 -10.10 -13.40 10.26
N GLY A 65 -10.32 -14.38 9.40
CA GLY A 65 -11.60 -14.58 8.75
C GLY A 65 -12.63 -15.04 9.76
N LYS A 66 -13.90 -14.67 9.55
CA LYS A 66 -14.98 -15.14 10.41
C LYS A 66 -15.03 -16.67 10.35
N THR A 67 -14.93 -17.32 11.50
CA THR A 67 -15.29 -18.74 11.61
C THR A 67 -16.75 -18.86 11.20
N LYS A 68 -17.03 -19.63 10.15
CA LYS A 68 -18.42 -19.93 9.76
C LYS A 68 -19.10 -20.77 10.82
#